data_AF-A0A661P4B9-F1
#
_entry.id   AF-A0A661P4B9-F1
#
_cell.length_a   1.000
_cell.length_b   1.000
_cell.length_c   1.000
_cell.angle_alpha   90.00
_cell.angle_beta   90.00
_cell.angle_gamma   90.00
#
_symmetry.space_group_name_H-M   'P 1'
#
loop_
_entity.id
_entity.type
_entity.pdbx_description
1 polymer ?
#
loop_
_entity_poly.entity_id
_entity_poly.type
_entity_poly.pdbx_seq_one_letter_code
_entity_poly.pdbx_strand_id
1 'polypeptide(L)'
;VYPKGSVRAEGLACRFLERYPNLFADISGRSGFNALHRDQDFAKRFLEKFNGKILFGTDNDVCGHAEFIDSLGMGKEVKKRIFGLNSRDVLEFSG
;
A
#
# COMPACT_ATOMS: atom_id res chain seq x y z
N VAL A 1 -9.82 -12.10 12.90
CA VAL A 1 -8.77 -11.60 13.82
C VAL A 1 -7.55 -11.29 12.98
N TYR A 2 -7.00 -10.07 13.07
CA TYR A 2 -5.77 -9.68 12.36
C TYR A 2 -4.52 -9.89 13.22
N PRO A 3 -3.35 -10.18 12.63
CA PRO A 3 -2.10 -10.31 13.38
C PRO A 3 -1.76 -8.99 14.09
N LYS A 4 -1.27 -9.10 15.33
CA LYS A 4 -0.76 -7.96 16.10
C LYS A 4 0.76 -8.04 16.24
N GLY A 5 1.39 -6.89 16.43
CA GLY A 5 2.83 -6.77 16.60
C GLY A 5 3.60 -6.67 15.28
N SER A 6 4.92 -6.51 15.44
CA SER A 6 5.84 -6.20 14.35
C SER A 6 5.94 -7.31 13.29
N VAL A 7 6.27 -6.91 12.08
CA VAL A 7 6.58 -7.81 10.97
C VAL A 7 7.99 -8.34 11.17
N ARG A 8 8.13 -9.64 11.43
CA ARG A 8 9.44 -10.25 11.69
C ARG A 8 10.29 -10.41 10.41
N ALA A 9 9.65 -10.70 9.28
CA ALA A 9 10.31 -10.90 7.99
C ALA A 9 9.33 -10.65 6.83
N GLU A 10 9.87 -10.34 5.65
CA GLU A 10 9.07 -10.25 4.42
C GLU A 10 8.42 -11.60 4.08
N GLY A 11 7.16 -11.55 3.65
CA GLY A 11 6.36 -12.72 3.32
C GLY A 11 6.29 -13.02 1.83
N LEU A 12 5.38 -13.93 1.45
CA LEU A 12 5.11 -14.26 0.06
C LEU A 12 4.62 -13.06 -0.76
N ALA A 13 3.83 -12.16 -0.16
CA ALA A 13 3.35 -10.97 -0.84
C ALA A 13 4.50 -10.11 -1.39
N CYS A 14 5.54 -9.85 -0.59
CA CYS A 14 6.72 -9.10 -1.02
C CYS A 14 7.45 -9.84 -2.16
N ARG A 15 7.69 -11.15 -2.00
CA ARG A 15 8.33 -11.97 -3.05
C ARG A 15 7.55 -11.98 -4.37
N PHE A 16 6.22 -12.00 -4.31
CA PHE A 16 5.38 -11.97 -5.51
C PHE A 16 5.37 -10.60 -6.16
N LEU A 17 5.31 -9.52 -5.38
CA LEU A 17 5.42 -8.15 -5.90
C LEU A 17 6.78 -7.88 -6.55
N GLU A 18 7.86 -8.50 -6.08
CA GLU A 18 9.17 -8.45 -6.76
C GLU A 18 9.15 -9.25 -8.07
N ARG A 19 8.67 -10.49 -8.02
CA ARG A 19 8.79 -11.45 -9.11
C ARG A 19 7.90 -11.15 -10.31
N TYR A 20 6.66 -10.73 -10.08
CA TYR A 20 5.66 -10.63 -11.13
C TYR A 20 5.48 -9.16 -11.56
N PRO A 21 5.88 -8.78 -12.79
CA PRO A 21 5.86 -7.38 -13.23
C PRO A 21 4.43 -6.81 -13.30
N ASN A 22 3.44 -7.65 -13.54
CA ASN A 22 2.03 -7.30 -13.71
C ASN A 22 1.17 -7.58 -12.46
N LEU A 23 1.77 -7.87 -11.31
CA LEU A 23 1.06 -8.05 -10.04
C LEU A 23 1.04 -6.74 -9.25
N PHE A 24 -0.15 -6.36 -8.78
CA PHE A 24 -0.38 -5.19 -7.94
C PHE A 24 -1.02 -5.60 -6.61
N ALA A 25 -0.81 -4.80 -5.57
CA ALA A 25 -1.46 -4.96 -4.28
C ALA A 25 -2.51 -3.87 -4.07
N ASP A 26 -3.74 -4.28 -3.82
CA ASP A 26 -4.79 -3.41 -3.28
C ASP A 26 -4.61 -3.24 -1.77
N ILE A 27 -4.60 -1.99 -1.31
CA ILE A 27 -4.60 -1.62 0.11
C ILE A 27 -5.87 -0.85 0.45
N SER A 28 -7.02 -1.50 0.30
CA SER A 28 -8.33 -0.94 0.61
C SER A 28 -8.88 -1.38 1.97
N GLY A 29 -9.85 -0.60 2.46
CA GLY A 29 -10.65 -0.90 3.65
C GLY A 29 -9.86 -1.15 4.94
N ARG A 30 -10.56 -1.73 5.92
CA ARG A 30 -9.99 -2.04 7.24
C ARG A 30 -8.86 -3.07 7.19
N SER A 31 -8.88 -3.95 6.19
CA SER A 31 -7.89 -5.02 6.02
C SER A 31 -6.53 -4.45 5.65
N GLY A 32 -6.46 -3.60 4.62
CA GLY A 32 -5.25 -2.89 4.22
C GLY A 32 -4.72 -2.01 5.35
N PHE A 33 -5.62 -1.27 6.01
CA PHE A 33 -5.26 -0.43 7.16
C PHE A 33 -4.61 -1.25 8.27
N ASN A 34 -5.23 -2.35 8.73
CA ASN A 34 -4.68 -3.16 9.80
C ASN A 34 -3.36 -3.85 9.41
N ALA A 35 -3.22 -4.25 8.14
CA ALA A 35 -2.01 -4.90 7.64
C ALA A 35 -0.79 -3.96 7.71
N LEU A 36 -0.99 -2.67 7.41
CA LEU A 36 0.06 -1.66 7.46
C LEU A 36 0.23 -1.06 8.86
N HIS A 37 -0.87 -0.72 9.55
CA HIS A 37 -0.81 -0.01 10.82
C HIS A 37 -0.12 -0.81 11.94
N ARG A 38 -0.17 -2.15 11.90
CA ARG A 38 0.45 -3.00 12.94
C ARG A 38 1.97 -2.81 13.07
N ASP A 39 2.64 -2.26 12.06
CA ASP A 39 4.08 -1.99 12.05
C ASP A 39 4.40 -0.83 11.08
N GLN A 40 4.56 0.37 11.63
CA GLN A 40 4.75 1.60 10.84
C GLN A 40 6.08 1.61 10.09
N ASP A 41 7.14 1.11 10.71
CA ASP A 41 8.47 1.07 10.11
C ASP A 41 8.49 0.11 8.91
N PHE A 42 7.86 -1.06 9.06
CA PHE A 42 7.67 -1.98 7.94
C PHE A 42 6.75 -1.39 6.87
N ALA A 43 5.63 -0.78 7.26
CA ALA A 43 4.69 -0.17 6.31
C ALA A 43 5.37 0.87 5.43
N LYS A 44 6.16 1.78 6.02
CA LYS A 44 6.92 2.78 5.27
C LYS A 44 7.87 2.12 4.26
N ARG A 45 8.72 1.17 4.72
CA ARG A 45 9.67 0.48 3.82
C ARG A 45 8.96 -0.28 2.71
N PHE A 46 7.85 -0.96 3.02
CA PHE A 46 7.04 -1.70 2.05
C PHE A 46 6.46 -0.77 0.99
N LEU A 47 5.82 0.32 1.41
CA LEU A 47 5.20 1.29 0.50
C LEU A 47 6.24 2.02 -0.35
N GLU A 48 7.40 2.39 0.20
CA GLU A 48 8.49 2.99 -0.58
C GLU A 48 9.06 2.02 -1.61
N LYS A 49 9.37 0.78 -1.19
CA LYS A 49 9.94 -0.28 -2.06
C LYS A 49 8.99 -0.65 -3.21
N PHE A 50 7.70 -0.78 -2.93
CA PHE A 50 6.71 -1.29 -3.87
C PHE A 50 5.80 -0.21 -4.46
N ASN A 51 6.12 1.09 -4.30
CA ASN A 51 5.24 2.20 -4.64
C ASN A 51 4.63 2.15 -6.05
N GLY A 52 5.32 1.59 -7.04
CA GLY A 52 4.81 1.44 -8.42
C GLY A 52 3.81 0.29 -8.62
N LYS A 53 3.52 -0.49 -7.58
CA LYS A 53 2.63 -1.66 -7.60
C LYS A 53 1.54 -1.63 -6.53
N ILE A 54 1.36 -0.51 -5.83
CA ILE A 54 0.34 -0.35 -4.79
C ILE A 54 -0.82 0.45 -5.34
N LEU A 55 -2.04 -0.03 -5.12
CA LEU A 55 -3.28 0.64 -5.46
C LEU A 55 -4.00 1.00 -4.16
N PHE A 56 -4.25 2.30 -3.95
CA PHE A 56 -5.05 2.76 -2.83
C PHE A 56 -6.54 2.74 -3.17
N GLY A 57 -7.36 2.33 -2.19
CA GLY A 57 -8.82 2.41 -2.23
C GLY A 57 -9.38 2.65 -0.84
N THR A 58 -10.53 3.32 -0.74
CA THR A 58 -11.15 3.59 0.56
C THR A 58 -12.05 2.45 1.04
N ASP A 59 -12.57 1.64 0.11
CA ASP A 59 -13.66 0.66 0.37
C ASP A 59 -14.87 1.30 1.08
N ASN A 60 -15.05 2.62 0.89
CA ASN A 60 -16.02 3.45 1.62
C ASN A 60 -15.92 3.30 3.16
N ASP A 61 -14.75 2.95 3.70
CA ASP A 61 -14.49 2.78 5.12
C ASP A 61 -13.80 4.03 5.71
N VAL A 62 -14.33 4.54 6.82
CA VAL A 62 -13.82 5.70 7.59
C VAL A 62 -12.71 5.30 8.57
N CYS A 63 -11.75 4.50 8.11
CA CYS A 63 -10.70 3.93 8.96
C CYS A 63 -9.47 4.80 9.17
N GLY A 64 -9.40 5.98 8.54
CA GLY A 64 -8.23 6.86 8.60
C GLY A 64 -7.05 6.35 7.76
N HIS A 65 -7.30 5.57 6.72
CA HIS A 65 -6.24 4.90 5.95
C HIS A 65 -5.35 5.89 5.20
N ALA A 66 -5.94 6.90 4.57
CA ALA A 66 -5.21 7.91 3.82
C ALA A 66 -4.32 8.74 4.78
N GLU A 67 -4.88 9.14 5.92
CA GLU A 67 -4.20 9.90 6.98
C GLU A 67 -3.02 9.10 7.55
N PHE A 68 -3.22 7.80 7.77
CA PHE A 68 -2.14 6.92 8.19
C PHE A 68 -1.01 6.88 7.16
N ILE A 69 -1.32 6.64 5.88
CA ILE A 69 -0.31 6.62 4.80
C ILE A 69 0.42 7.96 4.71
N ASP A 70 -0.28 9.08 4.84
CA ASP A 70 0.30 10.42 4.82
C ASP A 70 1.25 10.68 6.00
N SER A 71 0.94 10.14 7.18
CA SER A 71 1.75 10.28 8.39
C SER A 71 3.12 9.58 8.32
N LEU A 72 3.31 8.64 7.39
CA LEU A 72 4.59 7.89 7.25
C LEU A 72 5.74 8.75 6.70
N GLY A 73 5.47 9.98 6.27
CA GLY A 73 6.49 10.94 5.83
C GLY A 73 7.25 10.48 4.58
N MET A 74 6.54 9.84 3.65
CA MET A 74 7.09 9.43 2.35
C MET A 74 7.11 10.59 1.35
N GLY A 75 8.01 10.51 0.36
CA GLY A 75 8.15 11.51 -0.69
C GLY A 75 6.89 11.70 -1.54
N LYS A 76 6.69 12.92 -2.07
CA LYS A 76 5.49 13.30 -2.85
C LYS A 76 5.22 12.37 -4.04
N GLU A 77 6.25 11.95 -4.76
CA GLU A 77 6.10 11.08 -5.93
C GLU A 77 5.67 9.65 -5.57
N VAL A 78 6.19 9.11 -4.45
CA VAL A 78 5.73 7.82 -3.89
C VAL A 78 4.24 7.89 -3.56
N LYS A 79 3.80 8.97 -2.90
CA LYS A 79 2.40 9.15 -2.53
C LYS A 79 1.49 9.31 -3.76
N LYS A 80 1.90 10.06 -4.79
CA LYS A 80 1.15 10.17 -6.04
C LYS A 80 0.96 8.82 -6.72
N ARG A 81 2.00 7.98 -6.74
CA ARG A 81 1.94 6.61 -7.29
C ARG A 81 0.88 5.78 -6.59
N ILE A 82 0.95 5.72 -5.26
CA ILE A 82 0.04 4.96 -4.40
C ILE A 82 -1.41 5.47 -4.51
N PHE A 83 -1.62 6.79 -4.38
CA PHE A 83 -2.96 7.37 -4.29
C PHE A 83 -3.68 7.51 -5.63
N GLY A 84 -3.03 7.33 -6.79
CA GLY A 84 -3.78 7.41 -8.04
C GLY A 84 -3.04 7.13 -9.33
N LEU A 85 -1.73 7.41 -9.46
CA LEU A 85 -1.07 7.22 -10.76
C LEU A 85 -1.06 5.75 -11.18
N ASN A 86 -0.84 4.82 -10.25
CA ASN A 86 -0.87 3.40 -10.58
C ASN A 86 -2.26 2.94 -11.02
N SER A 87 -3.33 3.36 -10.31
CA SER A 87 -4.70 3.01 -10.68
C SER A 87 -5.06 3.59 -12.05
N ARG A 88 -4.62 4.80 -12.35
CA ARG A 88 -4.79 5.42 -13.68
C ARG A 88 -4.10 4.61 -14.78
N ASP A 89 -2.85 4.21 -14.55
CA ASP A 89 -2.06 3.43 -15.51
C ASP A 89 -2.68 2.04 -15.75
N VAL A 90 -3.14 1.36 -14.69
CA VAL A 90 -3.76 0.02 -14.75
C VAL A 90 -5.15 0.04 -15.40
N LEU A 91 -5.95 1.07 -15.12
CA LEU A 91 -7.31 1.21 -15.68
C LEU A 91 -7.32 1.81 -17.09
N GLU A 92 -6.14 2.01 -17.68
CA GLU A 92 -5.95 2.64 -18.99
C GLU A 92 -6.68 3.99 -19.11
N PHE A 93 -6.81 4.71 -17.99
CA PHE A 93 -7.55 5.96 -17.94
C PHE A 93 -6.72 7.08 -18.56
N SER A 94 -6.91 7.26 -19.87
CA SER A 94 -6.40 8.38 -20.64
C SER A 94 -7.34 9.56 -20.43
N GLY A 95 -6.98 10.45 -19.50
CA GLY A 95 -7.65 11.74 -19.33
C GLY A 95 -7.23 12.73 -20.42
#